data_AF-A0A838V1I1-F1
#
_entry.id   AF-A0A838V1I1-F1
#
_cell.length_a   1.000
_cell.length_b   1.000
_cell.length_c   1.000
_cell.angle_alpha   90.00
_cell.angle_beta   90.00
_cell.angle_gamma   90.00
#
_symmetry.space_group_name_H-M   'P 1'
#
loop_
_entity.id
_entity.type
_entity.pdbx_description
1 polymer ?
#
loop_
_entity_poly.entity_id
_entity_poly.type
_entity_poly.pdbx_seq_one_letter_code
_entity_poly.pdbx_strand_id
1 'polypeptide(L)'
;MAPGIDGLPAAERDVDVSGPVAEFLTAVSPRVLTRLRLGLRAFEWLPFPRRFSRLDPAAQEAFLVKLESSRLSFKHDLLLMAKLFSTLGYAVVPEVEARIGFEISCRLADGSLPEPAGSLGDTEPAGEGEECDVVIVGSGAGGAVAAATLAEA
;
A
#
# COMPACT_ATOMS: atom_id res chain seq x y z
N MET A 1 4.93 -13.58 -7.23
CA MET A 1 4.52 -13.21 -8.60
C MET A 1 5.02 -11.79 -8.84
N ALA A 2 5.73 -11.53 -9.94
CA ALA A 2 6.30 -10.21 -10.24
C ALA A 2 5.90 -9.78 -11.67
N PRO A 3 5.76 -8.47 -11.96
CA PRO A 3 5.39 -8.00 -13.30
C PRO A 3 6.35 -8.51 -14.37
N GLY A 4 5.82 -9.02 -15.49
CA GLY A 4 6.61 -9.60 -16.58
C GLY A 4 7.23 -10.97 -16.28
N ILE A 5 6.94 -11.56 -15.11
CA ILE A 5 7.38 -12.89 -14.68
C ILE A 5 6.13 -13.70 -14.31
N ASP A 6 6.17 -15.02 -14.51
CA ASP A 6 5.07 -15.94 -14.17
C ASP A 6 3.71 -15.64 -14.84
N GLY A 7 3.76 -14.95 -15.99
CA GLY A 7 2.58 -14.63 -16.80
C GLY A 7 1.76 -13.46 -16.28
N LEU A 8 2.31 -12.61 -15.40
CA LEU A 8 1.80 -11.27 -15.15
C LEU A 8 2.29 -10.29 -16.23
N PRO A 9 1.48 -9.33 -16.69
CA PRO A 9 1.92 -8.33 -17.67
C PRO A 9 3.05 -7.46 -17.09
N ALA A 10 4.01 -7.06 -17.91
CA ALA A 10 5.08 -6.17 -17.48
C ALA A 10 4.57 -4.74 -17.31
N ALA A 11 4.81 -4.14 -16.14
CA ALA A 11 4.47 -2.75 -15.87
C ALA A 11 5.16 -1.80 -16.88
N GLU A 12 4.42 -0.79 -17.37
CA GLU A 12 4.83 0.24 -18.35
C GLU A 12 5.21 -0.28 -19.75
N ARG A 13 5.40 -1.59 -19.95
CA ARG A 13 5.64 -2.19 -21.27
C ARG A 13 4.38 -2.79 -21.87
N ASP A 14 3.64 -3.53 -21.06
CA ASP A 14 2.42 -4.23 -21.48
C ASP A 14 1.17 -3.51 -20.98
N VAL A 15 1.27 -2.77 -19.87
CA VAL A 15 0.15 -2.07 -19.23
C VAL A 15 0.55 -0.67 -18.78
N ASP A 16 -0.34 0.31 -19.02
CA ASP A 16 -0.19 1.67 -18.51
C ASP A 16 -0.56 1.71 -17.02
N VAL A 17 0.45 1.79 -16.17
CA VAL A 17 0.27 1.91 -14.71
C VAL A 17 0.18 3.36 -14.27
N SER A 18 0.62 4.29 -15.12
CA SER A 18 0.69 5.72 -14.81
C SER A 18 -0.67 6.40 -14.93
N GLY A 19 -1.50 5.98 -15.89
CA GLY A 19 -2.84 6.49 -16.14
C GLY A 19 -3.76 6.45 -14.92
N PRO A 20 -4.00 5.27 -14.29
CA PRO A 20 -4.85 5.15 -13.11
C PRO A 20 -4.35 5.99 -11.92
N VAL A 21 -3.03 6.07 -11.74
CA VAL A 21 -2.45 6.93 -10.69
C VAL A 21 -2.66 8.40 -11.02
N ALA A 22 -2.50 8.81 -12.28
CA ALA A 22 -2.75 10.19 -12.69
C ALA A 22 -4.20 10.60 -12.48
N GLU A 23 -5.15 9.72 -12.83
CA GLU A 23 -6.58 9.92 -12.57
C GLU A 23 -6.87 10.06 -11.07
N PHE A 24 -6.36 9.14 -10.25
CA PHE A 24 -6.47 9.23 -8.79
C PHE A 24 -5.93 10.56 -8.26
N LEU A 25 -4.77 11.00 -8.75
CA LEU A 25 -4.16 12.26 -8.33
C LEU A 25 -4.99 13.50 -8.71
N THR A 26 -5.91 13.43 -9.69
CA THR A 26 -6.82 14.54 -10.00
C THR A 26 -7.88 14.76 -8.92
N ALA A 27 -8.27 13.70 -8.20
CA ALA A 27 -9.24 13.76 -7.10
C ALA A 27 -8.62 14.23 -5.77
N VAL A 28 -7.29 14.34 -5.72
CA VAL A 28 -6.54 14.64 -4.50
C VAL A 28 -6.36 16.16 -4.32
N SER A 29 -6.44 16.64 -3.06
CA SER A 29 -6.26 18.07 -2.77
C SER A 29 -4.88 18.60 -3.20
N PRO A 30 -4.76 19.87 -3.63
CA PRO A 30 -3.49 20.46 -4.06
C PRO A 30 -2.37 20.41 -3.00
N ARG A 31 -2.74 20.48 -1.71
CA ARG A 31 -1.79 20.37 -0.60
C ARG A 31 -1.16 18.98 -0.53
N VAL A 32 -1.95 17.93 -0.71
CA VAL A 32 -1.47 16.54 -0.73
C VAL A 32 -0.59 16.31 -1.96
N LEU A 33 -1.00 16.80 -3.14
CA LEU A 33 -0.17 16.74 -4.35
C LEU A 33 1.20 17.41 -4.17
N THR A 34 1.23 18.54 -3.47
CA THR A 34 2.49 19.25 -3.19
C THR A 34 3.39 18.42 -2.28
N ARG A 35 2.83 17.81 -1.22
CA ARG A 35 3.57 16.91 -0.32
C ARG A 35 4.10 15.69 -1.06
N LEU A 36 3.30 15.08 -1.93
CA LEU A 36 3.72 13.96 -2.76
C LEU A 36 4.90 14.33 -3.67
N ARG A 37 4.80 15.46 -4.38
CA ARG A 37 5.90 15.96 -5.23
C ARG A 37 7.19 16.22 -4.44
N LEU A 38 7.08 16.76 -3.23
CA LEU A 38 8.23 16.97 -2.35
C LEU A 38 8.82 15.64 -1.88
N GLY A 39 7.98 14.68 -1.50
CA GLY A 39 8.40 13.32 -1.11
C GLY A 39 9.15 12.63 -2.24
N LEU A 40 8.61 12.66 -3.47
CA LEU A 40 9.27 12.07 -4.64
C LEU A 40 10.62 12.73 -4.95
N ARG A 41 10.71 14.06 -4.83
CA ARG A 41 11.99 14.77 -4.98
C ARG A 41 13.00 14.40 -3.88
N ALA A 42 12.53 14.27 -2.65
CA ALA A 42 13.38 13.84 -1.54
C ALA A 42 13.90 12.41 -1.75
N PHE A 43 13.02 11.49 -2.18
CA PHE A 43 13.38 10.12 -2.51
C PHE A 43 14.42 10.06 -3.63
N GLU A 44 14.19 10.80 -4.71
CA GLU A 44 15.07 10.87 -5.88
C GLU A 44 16.49 11.33 -5.52
N TRP A 45 16.62 12.22 -4.52
CA TRP A 45 17.91 12.74 -4.07
C TRP A 45 18.50 12.04 -2.85
N LEU A 46 17.79 11.08 -2.28
CA LEU A 46 18.25 10.34 -1.10
C LEU A 46 19.57 9.58 -1.30
N PRO A 47 19.89 8.99 -2.48
CA PRO A 47 21.20 8.37 -2.75
C PRO A 47 22.29 9.36 -3.20
N PHE A 48 22.26 10.61 -2.71
CA PHE A 48 23.23 11.66 -3.02
C PHE A 48 24.69 11.14 -3.02
N PRO A 49 25.52 11.51 -4.03
CA PRO A 49 25.34 12.60 -5.00
C PRO A 49 24.60 12.21 -6.29
N ARG A 50 24.34 10.92 -6.53
CA ARG A 50 23.59 10.47 -7.70
C ARG A 50 22.11 10.41 -7.37
N ARG A 51 21.27 10.64 -8.38
CA ARG A 51 19.82 10.49 -8.23
C ARG A 51 19.44 9.01 -8.29
N PHE A 52 18.37 8.61 -7.59
CA PHE A 52 17.89 7.24 -7.56
C PHE A 52 17.58 6.72 -8.98
N SER A 53 16.85 7.50 -9.78
CA SER A 53 16.52 7.15 -11.17
C SER A 53 17.73 6.94 -12.09
N ARG A 54 18.91 7.44 -11.69
CA ARG A 54 20.16 7.35 -12.45
C ARG A 54 21.11 6.27 -11.94
N LEU A 55 20.74 5.56 -10.87
CA LEU A 55 21.48 4.38 -10.42
C LEU A 55 21.23 3.22 -11.40
N ASP A 56 22.21 2.32 -11.51
CA ASP A 56 21.98 1.05 -12.20
C ASP A 56 21.01 0.15 -11.40
N PRO A 57 20.36 -0.85 -12.02
CA PRO A 57 19.35 -1.67 -11.33
C PRO A 57 19.85 -2.35 -10.05
N ALA A 58 21.10 -2.83 -10.04
CA ALA A 58 21.68 -3.48 -8.86
C ALA A 58 21.90 -2.49 -7.70
N ALA A 59 22.33 -1.28 -8.02
CA ALA A 59 22.49 -0.19 -7.05
C ALA A 59 21.13 0.33 -6.55
N GLN A 60 20.09 0.35 -7.39
CA GLN A 60 18.72 0.67 -6.97
C GLN A 60 18.21 -0.35 -5.96
N GLU A 61 18.34 -1.64 -6.25
CA GLU A 61 17.93 -2.72 -5.35
C GLU A 61 18.66 -2.64 -4.00
N ALA A 62 19.99 -2.55 -4.02
CA ALA A 62 20.80 -2.44 -2.81
C ALA A 62 20.43 -1.20 -1.97
N PHE A 63 20.10 -0.08 -2.63
CA PHE A 63 19.63 1.13 -1.96
C PHE A 63 18.27 0.92 -1.29
N LEU A 64 17.31 0.26 -1.96
CA LEU A 64 15.98 -0.02 -1.39
C LEU A 64 16.07 -0.96 -0.18
N VAL A 65 16.88 -2.02 -0.25
CA VAL A 65 17.13 -2.93 0.88
C VAL A 65 17.72 -2.17 2.07
N LYS A 66 18.70 -1.29 1.83
CA LYS A 66 19.27 -0.44 2.88
C LYS A 66 18.25 0.53 3.48
N LEU A 67 17.29 1.00 2.68
CA LEU A 67 16.24 1.91 3.13
C LEU A 67 15.26 1.18 4.06
N GLU A 68 14.91 -0.07 3.71
CA GLU A 68 14.06 -0.96 4.50
C GLU A 68 14.70 -1.41 5.82
N SER A 69 16.04 -1.45 5.90
CA SER A 69 16.75 -1.74 7.16
C SER A 69 17.05 -0.49 8.00
N SER A 70 16.60 0.70 7.58
CA SER A 70 16.88 1.96 8.27
C SER A 70 16.18 2.04 9.62
N ARG A 71 16.76 2.77 10.59
CA ARG A 71 16.08 3.08 11.88
C ARG A 71 15.29 4.39 11.84
N LEU A 72 15.40 5.15 10.77
CA LEU A 72 14.76 6.47 10.63
C LEU A 72 13.35 6.31 10.03
N SER A 73 12.31 6.67 10.79
CA SER A 73 10.91 6.56 10.37
C SER A 73 10.63 7.24 9.03
N PHE A 74 11.15 8.45 8.81
CA PHE A 74 10.96 9.18 7.55
C PHE A 74 11.45 8.42 6.31
N LYS A 75 12.49 7.59 6.44
CA LYS A 75 13.00 6.76 5.33
C LYS A 75 12.01 5.63 5.00
N HIS A 76 11.37 5.05 6.02
CA HIS A 76 10.30 4.08 5.84
C HIS A 76 9.07 4.73 5.22
N ASP A 77 8.69 5.91 5.67
CA ASP A 77 7.52 6.62 5.12
C ASP A 77 7.72 6.93 3.63
N LEU A 78 8.92 7.37 3.25
CA LEU A 78 9.28 7.59 1.85
C LEU A 78 9.30 6.29 1.03
N LEU A 79 9.86 5.21 1.57
CA LEU A 79 9.86 3.90 0.91
C LEU A 79 8.45 3.35 0.73
N LEU A 80 7.63 3.44 1.78
CA LEU A 80 6.23 3.00 1.77
C LEU A 80 5.42 3.81 0.76
N MET A 81 5.61 5.14 0.72
CA MET A 81 5.01 5.99 -0.29
C MET A 81 5.39 5.51 -1.70
N ALA A 82 6.68 5.27 -1.97
CA ALA A 82 7.13 4.77 -3.27
C ALA A 82 6.54 3.39 -3.62
N LYS A 83 6.50 2.45 -2.66
CA LYS A 83 5.86 1.14 -2.82
C LYS A 83 4.38 1.32 -3.18
N LEU A 84 3.63 2.09 -2.41
CA LEU A 84 2.20 2.33 -2.64
C LEU A 84 1.92 2.89 -4.04
N PHE A 85 2.62 3.95 -4.46
CA PHE A 85 2.37 4.54 -5.78
C PHE A 85 2.79 3.66 -6.94
N SER A 86 3.87 2.89 -6.79
CA SER A 86 4.30 1.93 -7.83
C SER A 86 3.38 0.71 -7.93
N THR A 87 2.76 0.29 -6.84
CA THR A 87 1.83 -0.84 -6.84
C THR A 87 0.39 -0.47 -7.16
N LEU A 88 -0.07 0.72 -6.73
CA LEU A 88 -1.46 1.13 -6.86
C LEU A 88 -1.90 1.13 -8.33
N GLY A 89 -1.14 1.77 -9.19
CA GLY A 89 -1.44 1.85 -10.62
C GLY A 89 -1.45 0.50 -11.33
N TYR A 90 -0.63 -0.45 -10.86
CA TYR A 90 -0.53 -1.78 -11.44
C TYR A 90 -1.65 -2.71 -10.96
N ALA A 91 -1.99 -2.65 -9.67
CA ALA A 91 -2.96 -3.57 -9.06
C ALA A 91 -4.40 -3.36 -9.54
N VAL A 92 -4.75 -2.16 -10.01
CA VAL A 92 -6.09 -1.82 -10.50
C VAL A 92 -6.29 -2.07 -12.00
N VAL A 93 -5.27 -2.61 -12.67
CA VAL A 93 -5.35 -2.91 -14.11
C VAL A 93 -6.18 -4.19 -14.30
N PRO A 94 -7.25 -4.20 -15.11
CA PRO A 94 -8.13 -5.37 -15.26
C PRO A 94 -7.41 -6.66 -15.65
N GLU A 95 -6.39 -6.57 -16.51
CA GLU A 95 -5.56 -7.71 -16.92
C GLU A 95 -4.76 -8.30 -15.75
N VAL A 96 -4.33 -7.46 -14.82
CA VAL A 96 -3.61 -7.87 -13.60
C VAL A 96 -4.58 -8.50 -12.60
N GLU A 97 -5.74 -7.88 -12.38
CA GLU A 97 -6.81 -8.41 -11.51
C GLU A 97 -7.25 -9.82 -11.95
N ALA A 98 -7.57 -9.97 -13.24
CA ALA A 98 -7.99 -11.25 -13.82
C ALA A 98 -6.93 -12.34 -13.66
N ARG A 99 -5.64 -11.97 -13.72
CA ARG A 99 -4.54 -12.93 -13.61
C ARG A 99 -4.25 -13.36 -12.17
N ILE A 100 -4.38 -12.43 -11.22
CA ILE A 100 -4.22 -12.70 -9.79
C ILE A 100 -5.47 -13.41 -9.23
N GLY A 101 -6.63 -13.24 -9.87
CA GLY A 101 -7.87 -13.90 -9.48
C GLY A 101 -8.57 -13.19 -8.32
N PHE A 102 -8.49 -11.86 -8.28
CA PHE A 102 -9.22 -11.02 -7.32
C PHE A 102 -9.96 -9.92 -8.08
N GLU A 103 -10.99 -9.38 -7.44
CA GLU A 103 -11.76 -8.22 -7.93
C GLU A 103 -11.68 -7.13 -6.85
N ILE A 104 -11.29 -5.92 -7.23
CA ILE A 104 -11.37 -4.77 -6.32
C ILE A 104 -12.79 -4.22 -6.36
N SER A 105 -13.58 -4.59 -5.36
CA SER A 105 -14.96 -4.15 -5.25
C SER A 105 -15.35 -3.95 -3.80
N CYS A 106 -16.08 -2.86 -3.53
CA CYS A 106 -16.77 -2.69 -2.26
C CYS A 106 -18.19 -3.26 -2.30
N ARG A 107 -18.59 -3.94 -3.38
CA ARG A 107 -19.94 -4.53 -3.46
C ARG A 107 -20.08 -5.69 -2.47
N LEU A 108 -21.27 -5.81 -1.90
CA LEU A 108 -21.68 -6.96 -1.12
C LEU A 108 -21.83 -8.19 -2.03
N ALA A 109 -22.00 -9.37 -1.42
CA ALA A 109 -22.14 -10.63 -2.15
C ALA A 109 -23.35 -10.66 -3.12
N ASP A 110 -24.36 -9.80 -2.88
CA ASP A 110 -25.51 -9.60 -3.75
C ASP A 110 -25.30 -8.53 -4.85
N GLY A 111 -24.11 -7.94 -4.92
CA GLY A 111 -23.74 -6.90 -5.88
C GLY A 111 -24.15 -5.47 -5.46
N SER A 112 -24.86 -5.30 -4.35
CA SER A 112 -25.23 -3.98 -3.84
C SER A 112 -24.03 -3.26 -3.23
N LEU A 113 -24.09 -1.93 -3.15
CA LEU A 113 -23.11 -1.17 -2.38
C LEU A 113 -23.52 -1.18 -0.89
N PRO A 114 -22.56 -1.30 0.04
CA PRO A 114 -22.86 -1.18 1.46
C PRO A 114 -23.45 0.21 1.73
N GLU A 115 -24.43 0.24 2.63
CA GLU A 115 -24.94 1.51 3.14
C GLU A 115 -23.76 2.34 3.68
N PRO A 116 -23.73 3.66 3.44
CA PRO A 116 -22.67 4.52 3.95
C PRO A 116 -22.50 4.27 5.45
N ALA A 117 -21.26 4.00 5.86
CA ALA A 117 -20.96 3.82 7.27
C ALA A 117 -21.48 5.06 8.03
N GLY A 118 -22.41 4.82 8.95
CA GLY A 118 -22.94 5.87 9.81
C GLY A 118 -21.86 6.40 10.76
N SER A 119 -22.28 7.20 11.73
CA SER A 119 -21.39 7.51 12.85
C SER A 119 -20.84 6.20 13.45
N LEU A 120 -19.58 6.19 13.86
CA LEU A 120 -18.99 5.10 14.64
C LEU A 120 -19.72 4.90 15.99
N GLY A 121 -20.65 5.80 16.31
CA GLY A 121 -21.43 5.77 17.53
C GLY A 121 -20.63 6.39 18.67
N ASP A 122 -20.88 5.88 19.87
CA ASP A 122 -20.04 6.18 21.02
C ASP A 122 -18.75 5.38 20.92
N THR A 123 -17.62 6.08 20.91
CA THR A 123 -16.29 5.46 20.89
C THR A 123 -15.67 5.41 22.27
N GLU A 124 -16.36 5.89 23.30
CA GLU A 124 -15.91 5.67 24.67
C GLU A 124 -15.97 4.17 24.99
N PRO A 125 -14.90 3.62 25.60
CA PRO A 125 -14.92 2.24 26.05
C PRO A 125 -16.07 2.01 27.03
N ALA A 126 -16.84 0.94 26.84
CA ALA A 126 -17.88 0.56 27.79
C ALA A 126 -17.24 0.01 29.08
N GLY A 127 -17.10 0.84 30.11
CA GLY A 127 -16.60 0.44 31.42
C GLY A 127 -15.07 0.48 31.56
N GLU A 128 -14.53 -0.32 32.49
CA GLU A 128 -13.11 -0.28 32.88
C GLU A 128 -12.15 -0.93 31.86
N GLY A 129 -12.68 -1.45 30.73
CA GLY A 129 -11.93 -2.23 29.74
C GLY A 129 -11.99 -3.74 30.00
N GLU A 130 -11.56 -4.54 29.03
CA GLU A 130 -11.44 -5.99 29.17
C GLU A 130 -10.03 -6.37 29.64
N GLU A 131 -9.92 -7.25 30.64
CA GLU A 131 -8.66 -7.86 31.02
C GLU A 131 -8.34 -9.02 30.05
N CYS A 132 -7.16 -8.97 29.44
CA CYS A 132 -6.67 -10.03 28.57
C CYS A 132 -5.15 -10.17 28.70
N ASP A 133 -4.65 -11.39 28.47
CA ASP A 133 -3.21 -11.65 28.47
C ASP A 133 -2.53 -11.08 27.21
N VAL A 134 -3.27 -11.01 26.09
CA VAL A 134 -2.77 -10.56 24.79
C VAL A 134 -3.82 -9.71 24.06
N VAL A 135 -3.38 -8.56 23.54
CA VAL A 135 -4.18 -7.69 22.65
C VAL A 135 -3.67 -7.81 21.22
N ILE A 136 -4.58 -8.05 20.26
CA ILE A 136 -4.27 -8.08 18.83
C ILE A 136 -4.85 -6.84 18.16
N VAL A 137 -3.97 -5.97 17.67
CA VAL A 137 -4.36 -4.74 16.96
C VAL A 137 -4.36 -4.99 15.45
N GLY A 138 -5.56 -5.08 14.88
CA GLY A 138 -5.81 -5.25 13.45
C GLY A 138 -6.60 -6.51 13.14
N SER A 139 -7.80 -6.35 12.57
CA SER A 139 -8.74 -7.44 12.26
C SER A 139 -8.52 -8.09 10.87
N GLY A 140 -7.38 -7.82 10.23
CA GLY A 140 -7.03 -8.45 8.96
C GLY A 140 -6.77 -9.95 9.11
N ALA A 141 -6.61 -10.65 7.98
CA ALA A 141 -6.46 -12.11 7.95
C ALA A 141 -5.40 -12.65 8.94
N GLY A 142 -4.23 -11.99 9.02
CA GLY A 142 -3.18 -12.39 9.96
C GLY A 142 -3.58 -12.19 11.43
N GLY A 143 -4.25 -11.09 11.76
CA GLY A 143 -4.72 -10.82 13.12
C GLY A 143 -5.84 -11.77 13.54
N ALA A 144 -6.77 -12.07 12.64
CA ALA A 144 -7.85 -13.03 12.89
C ALA A 144 -7.31 -14.44 13.13
N VAL A 145 -6.33 -14.89 12.33
CA VAL A 145 -5.67 -16.20 12.53
C VAL A 145 -4.90 -16.24 13.85
N ALA A 146 -4.15 -15.17 14.18
CA ALA A 146 -3.43 -15.08 15.43
C ALA A 146 -4.39 -15.11 16.64
N ALA A 147 -5.52 -14.40 16.56
CA ALA A 147 -6.56 -14.40 17.59
C ALA A 147 -7.14 -15.80 17.81
N ALA A 148 -7.54 -16.46 16.72
CA ALA A 148 -8.09 -17.81 16.78
C ALA A 148 -7.09 -18.80 17.38
N THR A 149 -5.83 -18.76 16.94
CA THR A 149 -4.77 -19.65 17.43
C THR A 149 -4.51 -19.45 18.92
N LEU A 150 -4.48 -18.20 19.39
CA LEU A 150 -4.24 -17.88 20.80
C LEU A 150 -5.43 -18.20 21.69
N ALA A 151 -6.66 -18.13 21.16
CA ALA A 151 -7.86 -18.50 21.90
C ALA A 151 -8.02 -20.02 22.07
N GLU A 152 -7.40 -20.82 21.19
CA GLU A 152 -7.45 -22.29 21.24
C GLU A 152 -6.30 -22.93 22.03
N ALA A 153 -5.25 -22.17 22.34
CA ALA A 153 -4.02 -22.63 23.00
C ALA A 153 -4.15 -22.67 24.54
#